data_AF-A0A9E1N8J7-F1
#
_entry.id   AF-A0A9E1N8J7-F1
#
_cell.length_a   1.000
_cell.length_b   1.000
_cell.length_c   1.000
_cell.angle_alpha   90.00
_cell.angle_beta   90.00
_cell.angle_gamma   90.00
#
_symmetry.space_group_name_H-M   'P 1'
#
loop_
_entity.id
_entity.type
_entity.pdbx_description
1 polymer ?
#
loop_
_entity_poly.entity_id
_entity_poly.type
_entity_poly.pdbx_seq_one_letter_code
_entity_poly.pdbx_strand_id
1 'polypeptide(L)'
;MSIKKKLLFPGKALKVFFIILSFFFVSEAFAIKSYKGYSKLPEPPATTIGESIYRESDCSMCHGEMGDGEGFLAAGLEPKPRDFTSFLEMNTVPDMAIINAIRDGIKGTAMPAHPDFDDEQIEELTLYLRSLLAETYLTLNVCLSKSHVIDTGNSGLDLNEFRILVDNPELISVEKDGKLLKVATRVKMDTVKALLKKRVTRTHIKLVEKDNTVSIISVRIHRCIR
;
A
#
# COMPACT_ATOMS: atom_id res chain seq x y z
N MET A 1 -55.77 -47.74 -14.91
CA MET A 1 -55.17 -46.56 -14.28
C MET A 1 -53.92 -46.16 -15.06
N SER A 2 -53.95 -44.93 -15.58
CA SER A 2 -52.89 -44.15 -16.24
C SER A 2 -52.31 -44.59 -17.60
N ILE A 3 -52.40 -43.64 -18.52
CA ILE A 3 -52.22 -43.70 -19.98
C ILE A 3 -50.80 -43.28 -20.34
N LYS A 4 -50.12 -44.07 -21.19
CA LYS A 4 -48.87 -43.68 -21.86
C LYS A 4 -49.17 -42.57 -22.89
N LYS A 5 -48.65 -41.35 -22.69
CA LYS A 5 -48.55 -40.35 -23.77
C LYS A 5 -47.09 -40.18 -24.19
N LYS A 6 -46.79 -40.63 -25.41
CA LYS A 6 -45.65 -40.18 -26.22
C LYS A 6 -45.83 -38.68 -26.49
N LEU A 7 -44.82 -37.88 -26.23
CA LEU A 7 -44.69 -36.54 -26.82
C LEU A 7 -43.42 -36.52 -27.68
N LEU A 8 -43.62 -36.23 -28.96
CA LEU A 8 -42.59 -36.04 -29.98
C LEU A 8 -41.70 -34.84 -29.65
N PHE A 9 -40.40 -34.97 -29.84
CA PHE A 9 -39.49 -33.84 -30.09
C PHE A 9 -38.88 -34.01 -31.48
N PRO A 10 -39.19 -33.14 -32.46
CA PRO A 10 -38.35 -33.00 -33.65
C PRO A 10 -37.24 -31.99 -33.36
N GLY A 11 -36.01 -32.35 -33.73
CA GLY A 11 -34.84 -31.50 -33.57
C GLY A 11 -34.70 -30.41 -34.63
N LYS A 12 -33.89 -29.40 -34.32
CA LYS A 12 -32.74 -28.92 -35.12
C LYS A 12 -32.08 -27.68 -34.49
N ALA A 13 -30.78 -27.80 -34.26
CA ALA A 13 -29.71 -26.81 -34.48
C ALA A 13 -29.66 -25.48 -33.67
N LEU A 14 -28.63 -25.42 -32.82
CA LEU A 14 -27.48 -24.51 -32.96
C LEU A 14 -27.74 -22.98 -33.04
N LYS A 15 -27.68 -22.30 -31.90
CA LYS A 15 -27.07 -20.96 -31.70
C LYS A 15 -26.48 -20.96 -30.28
N VAL A 16 -25.19 -21.22 -30.10
CA VAL A 16 -24.08 -20.25 -30.20
C VAL A 16 -24.28 -19.08 -29.22
N PHE A 17 -23.34 -19.02 -28.29
CA PHE A 17 -22.74 -17.83 -27.67
C PHE A 17 -23.25 -17.31 -26.32
N PHE A 18 -22.26 -17.20 -25.43
CA PHE A 18 -22.20 -16.39 -24.21
C PHE A 18 -23.13 -16.80 -23.06
N ILE A 19 -22.73 -17.88 -22.37
CA ILE A 19 -22.78 -17.83 -20.90
C ILE A 19 -21.90 -16.65 -20.52
N ILE A 20 -22.54 -15.52 -20.22
CA ILE A 20 -21.91 -14.34 -19.64
C ILE A 20 -21.28 -14.83 -18.35
N LEU A 21 -19.97 -15.05 -18.44
CA LEU A 21 -19.06 -15.15 -17.32
C LEU A 21 -19.17 -13.81 -16.61
N SER A 22 -20.14 -13.68 -15.72
CA SER A 22 -20.22 -12.60 -14.75
C SER A 22 -19.06 -12.79 -13.79
N PHE A 23 -17.84 -12.53 -14.28
CA PHE A 23 -16.75 -12.05 -13.47
C PHE A 23 -17.32 -10.82 -12.80
N PHE A 24 -17.75 -10.98 -11.55
CA PHE A 24 -17.86 -9.90 -10.60
C PHE A 24 -16.49 -9.24 -10.53
N PHE A 25 -16.25 -8.27 -11.42
CA PHE A 25 -15.26 -7.23 -11.20
C PHE A 25 -15.82 -6.41 -10.04
N VAL A 26 -15.54 -6.86 -8.81
CA VAL A 26 -15.76 -6.05 -7.62
C VAL A 26 -14.72 -4.94 -7.70
N SER A 27 -15.10 -3.82 -8.31
CA SER A 27 -14.35 -2.58 -8.20
C SER A 27 -14.63 -2.01 -6.81
N GLU A 28 -13.75 -2.30 -5.85
CA GLU A 28 -13.75 -1.53 -4.61
C GLU A 28 -13.33 -0.10 -4.97
N ALA A 29 -14.31 0.80 -5.06
CA ALA A 29 -14.08 2.21 -5.24
C ALA A 29 -13.54 2.79 -3.94
N PHE A 30 -12.21 2.84 -3.80
CA PHE A 30 -11.57 3.56 -2.71
C PHE A 30 -11.73 5.06 -2.96
N ALA A 31 -12.54 5.72 -2.13
CA ALA A 31 -12.67 7.17 -2.16
C ALA A 31 -11.33 7.82 -1.75
N ILE A 32 -10.62 8.39 -2.71
CA ILE A 32 -9.38 9.13 -2.47
C ILE A 32 -9.75 10.44 -1.77
N LYS A 33 -9.44 10.56 -0.48
CA LYS A 33 -9.54 11.84 0.23
C LYS A 33 -8.30 12.67 -0.12
N SER A 34 -8.46 13.62 -1.03
CA SER A 34 -7.39 14.55 -1.44
C SER A 34 -6.99 15.44 -0.25
N TYR A 35 -5.79 15.22 0.30
CA TYR A 35 -5.18 16.13 1.27
C TYR A 35 -4.34 17.17 0.50
N LYS A 36 -5.03 18.12 -0.12
CA LYS A 36 -4.42 19.28 -0.78
C LYS A 36 -3.73 20.14 0.29
N GLY A 37 -2.41 20.04 0.49
CA GLY A 37 -1.76 20.95 1.44
C GLY A 37 -0.29 20.81 1.82
N TYR A 38 0.42 19.70 1.60
CA TYR A 38 1.77 19.56 2.18
C TYR A 38 2.82 19.08 1.17
N SER A 39 3.46 20.05 0.51
CA SER A 39 4.50 19.91 -0.51
C SER A 39 5.88 19.47 0.00
N LYS A 40 5.98 18.96 1.24
CA LYS A 40 7.26 18.56 1.85
C LYS A 40 7.11 17.35 2.75
N LEU A 41 6.48 16.27 2.28
CA LEU A 41 6.88 14.97 2.82
C LEU A 41 8.23 14.61 2.18
N PRO A 42 9.24 14.21 2.97
CA PRO A 42 10.50 13.76 2.38
C PRO A 42 10.18 12.62 1.40
N GLU A 43 10.84 12.63 0.24
CA GLU A 43 10.78 11.46 -0.64
C GLU A 43 11.13 10.23 0.19
N PRO A 44 10.34 9.14 0.15
CA PRO A 44 10.64 7.96 0.94
C PRO A 44 12.05 7.51 0.56
N PRO A 45 13.00 7.53 1.51
CA PRO A 45 14.34 7.06 1.22
C PRO A 45 14.26 5.60 0.80
N ALA A 46 14.96 5.24 -0.27
CA ALA A 46 15.05 3.88 -0.78
C ALA A 46 15.91 2.98 0.12
N THR A 47 15.93 3.21 1.44
CA THR A 47 16.91 2.57 2.29
C THR A 47 16.40 1.24 2.81
N THR A 48 17.06 0.18 2.34
CA THR A 48 16.80 -1.20 2.78
C THR A 48 17.23 -1.43 4.23
N ILE A 49 18.08 -0.56 4.78
CA ILE A 49 18.68 -0.72 6.12
C ILE A 49 17.67 -0.36 7.21
N GLY A 50 17.08 0.83 7.17
CA GLY A 50 16.05 1.24 8.13
C GLY A 50 14.85 0.28 8.17
N GLU A 51 14.42 -0.21 7.00
CA GLU A 51 13.39 -1.26 6.92
C GLU A 51 13.82 -2.58 7.57
N SER A 52 15.09 -3.00 7.37
CA SER A 52 15.63 -4.21 8.00
C SER A 52 15.64 -4.08 9.52
N ILE A 53 16.18 -2.96 10.03
CA ILE A 53 16.23 -2.67 11.48
C ILE A 53 14.83 -2.72 12.07
N TYR A 54 13.85 -2.06 11.44
CA TYR A 54 12.45 -2.08 11.91
C TYR A 54 11.87 -3.49 12.03
N ARG A 55 12.23 -4.39 11.11
CA ARG A 55 11.72 -5.77 11.08
C ARG A 55 12.49 -6.70 12.01
N GLU A 56 13.80 -6.53 12.12
CA GLU A 56 14.70 -7.43 12.86
C GLU A 56 14.77 -7.08 14.35
N SER A 57 14.47 -5.83 14.71
CA SER A 57 14.51 -5.35 16.09
C SER A 57 13.12 -5.28 16.74
N ASP A 58 12.17 -6.08 16.24
CA ASP A 58 10.83 -6.27 16.79
C ASP A 58 9.97 -5.00 16.90
N CYS A 59 10.35 -3.89 16.25
CA CYS A 59 9.56 -2.65 16.24
C CYS A 59 8.14 -2.93 15.71
N SER A 60 8.04 -3.79 14.69
CA SER A 60 6.78 -4.23 14.07
C SER A 60 5.85 -5.01 15.01
N MET A 61 6.36 -5.60 16.10
CA MET A 61 5.49 -6.31 17.06
C MET A 61 4.56 -5.36 17.81
N CYS A 62 5.00 -4.13 18.04
CA CYS A 62 4.19 -3.08 18.68
C CYS A 62 3.60 -2.13 17.64
N HIS A 63 4.41 -1.62 16.72
CA HIS A 63 3.99 -0.60 15.76
C HIS A 63 3.36 -1.16 14.48
N GLY A 64 3.30 -2.49 14.33
CA GLY A 64 2.73 -3.16 13.16
C GLY A 64 3.70 -3.29 12.00
N GLU A 65 3.55 -4.32 11.17
CA GLU A 65 4.35 -4.53 9.95
C GLU A 65 4.21 -3.37 8.94
N MET A 66 3.11 -2.62 9.05
CA MET A 66 2.79 -1.47 8.22
C MET A 66 3.09 -0.14 8.91
N GLY A 67 3.51 -0.16 10.18
CA GLY A 67 3.72 1.04 11.00
C GLY A 67 2.43 1.74 11.42
N ASP A 68 1.29 1.05 11.36
CA ASP A 68 -0.06 1.57 11.64
C ASP A 68 -0.42 1.57 13.12
N GLY A 69 0.52 1.22 14.01
CA GLY A 69 0.28 1.16 15.45
C GLY A 69 -0.53 -0.05 15.90
N GLU A 70 -0.82 -0.99 15.00
CA GLU A 70 -1.69 -2.16 15.24
C GLU A 70 -0.87 -3.47 15.23
N GLY A 71 0.34 -3.43 15.82
CA GLY A 71 1.17 -4.61 16.02
C GLY A 71 0.50 -5.64 16.94
N PHE A 72 0.99 -6.88 16.90
CA PHE A 72 0.47 -7.99 17.72
C PHE A 72 0.35 -7.64 19.21
N LEU A 73 1.29 -6.85 19.74
CA LEU A 73 1.30 -6.42 21.14
C LEU A 73 0.47 -5.16 21.40
N ALA A 74 0.09 -4.39 20.38
CA ALA A 74 -0.50 -3.06 20.52
C ALA A 74 -1.77 -3.02 21.39
N ALA A 75 -2.62 -4.06 21.30
CA ALA A 75 -3.87 -4.13 22.04
C ALA A 75 -3.70 -4.16 23.57
N GLY A 76 -2.52 -4.53 24.07
CA GLY A 76 -2.22 -4.60 25.50
C GLY A 76 -1.42 -3.40 26.04
N LEU A 77 -1.15 -2.39 25.23
CA LEU A 77 -0.25 -1.28 25.58
C LEU A 77 -1.03 0.02 25.80
N GLU A 78 -0.72 0.70 26.90
CA GLU A 78 -1.22 2.04 27.20
C GLU A 78 -0.04 2.97 27.54
N PRO A 79 0.16 4.07 26.79
CA PRO A 79 -0.60 4.46 25.60
C PRO A 79 -0.38 3.49 24.42
N LYS A 80 -1.33 3.47 23.47
CA LYS A 80 -1.17 2.76 22.21
C LYS A 80 0.14 3.15 21.48
N PRO A 81 0.80 2.22 20.79
CA PRO A 81 1.92 2.53 19.90
C PRO A 81 1.52 3.57 18.86
N ARG A 82 2.46 4.45 18.51
CA ARG A 82 2.23 5.49 17.52
C ARG A 82 1.96 4.91 16.14
N ASP A 83 0.93 5.43 15.46
CA ASP A 83 0.68 5.20 14.05
C ASP A 83 1.59 6.12 13.22
N PHE A 84 2.65 5.53 12.65
CA PHE A 84 3.60 6.22 11.78
C PHE A 84 3.05 6.50 10.39
N THR A 85 1.94 5.88 10.01
CA THR A 85 1.25 6.18 8.75
C THR A 85 0.35 7.40 8.91
N SER A 86 -0.16 7.69 10.11
CA SER A 86 -1.06 8.80 10.37
C SER A 86 -0.39 10.16 10.22
N PHE A 87 -0.80 10.91 9.19
CA PHE A 87 -0.39 12.30 9.01
C PHE A 87 -0.74 13.17 10.22
N LEU A 88 -1.93 12.96 10.81
CA LEU A 88 -2.37 13.75 11.96
C LEU A 88 -1.47 13.53 13.19
N GLU A 89 -0.91 12.32 13.34
CA GLU A 89 -0.06 11.99 14.48
C GLU A 89 1.40 12.38 14.31
N MET A 90 1.88 12.44 13.06
CA MET A 90 3.32 12.57 12.79
C MET A 90 3.73 13.88 12.13
N ASN A 91 2.79 14.66 11.57
CA ASN A 91 3.11 15.93 10.90
C ASN A 91 3.75 16.98 11.82
N THR A 92 3.49 16.91 13.13
CA THR A 92 4.07 17.80 14.14
C THR A 92 5.21 17.18 14.93
N VAL A 93 5.48 15.89 14.75
CA VAL A 93 6.59 15.22 15.45
C VAL A 93 7.87 15.63 14.74
N PRO A 94 8.88 16.22 15.41
CA PRO A 94 10.18 16.53 14.79
C PRO A 94 11.10 15.29 14.73
N ASP A 95 12.05 15.26 13.81
CA ASP A 95 12.97 14.10 13.66
C ASP A 95 13.75 13.81 14.95
N MET A 96 14.21 14.85 15.65
CA MET A 96 14.88 14.69 16.94
C MET A 96 14.01 14.00 18.00
N ALA A 97 12.68 14.16 17.97
CA ALA A 97 11.82 13.44 18.89
C ALA A 97 11.76 11.93 18.55
N ILE A 98 11.80 11.58 17.26
CA ILE A 98 11.86 10.18 16.81
C ILE A 98 13.21 9.57 17.20
N ILE A 99 14.31 10.27 16.89
CA ILE A 99 15.68 9.86 17.24
C ILE A 99 15.81 9.61 18.75
N ASN A 100 15.33 10.54 19.58
CA ASN A 100 15.38 10.38 21.04
C ASN A 100 14.47 9.25 21.52
N ALA A 101 13.28 9.05 20.93
CA ALA A 101 12.41 7.94 21.29
C ALA A 101 13.02 6.58 20.97
N ILE A 102 13.78 6.46 19.87
CA ILE A 102 14.52 5.24 19.54
C ILE A 102 15.68 5.05 20.53
N ARG A 103 16.49 6.09 20.73
CA ARG A 103 17.71 6.02 21.55
C ARG A 103 17.41 5.77 23.04
N ASP A 104 16.49 6.54 23.58
CA ASP A 104 16.25 6.64 25.03
C ASP A 104 14.93 5.97 25.47
N GLY A 105 14.11 5.51 24.52
CA GLY A 105 12.76 5.05 24.78
C GLY A 105 11.83 6.21 25.18
N ILE A 106 10.61 5.86 25.60
CA ILE A 106 9.65 6.86 26.11
C ILE A 106 9.25 6.47 27.53
N LYS A 107 9.76 7.24 28.50
CA LYS A 107 9.52 7.02 29.92
C LYS A 107 8.01 7.01 30.24
N GLY A 108 7.59 6.01 31.01
CA GLY A 108 6.17 5.83 31.39
C GLY A 108 5.32 5.14 30.32
N THR A 109 5.95 4.60 29.27
CA THR A 109 5.29 3.79 28.24
C THR A 109 6.02 2.46 28.07
N ALA A 110 5.52 1.60 27.19
CA ALA A 110 6.17 0.34 26.83
C ALA A 110 7.27 0.49 25.75
N MET A 111 7.53 1.69 25.23
CA MET A 111 8.57 1.91 24.22
C MET A 111 9.97 1.84 24.85
N PRO A 112 10.77 0.79 24.56
CA PRO A 112 12.09 0.63 25.16
C PRO A 112 13.13 1.55 24.52
N ALA A 113 14.25 1.71 25.21
CA ALA A 113 15.46 2.32 24.64
C ALA A 113 16.21 1.28 23.79
N HIS A 114 16.85 1.75 22.71
CA HIS A 114 17.75 0.95 21.87
C HIS A 114 19.18 1.53 21.90
N PRO A 115 19.90 1.37 23.03
CA PRO A 115 21.26 1.91 23.20
C PRO A 115 22.31 1.16 22.36
N ASP A 116 21.93 0.04 21.76
CA ASP A 116 22.73 -0.80 20.88
C ASP A 116 22.78 -0.28 19.44
N PHE A 117 21.91 0.65 19.06
CA PHE A 117 21.97 1.29 17.75
C PHE A 117 22.94 2.47 17.75
N ASP A 118 23.78 2.54 16.73
CA ASP A 118 24.60 3.72 16.46
C ASP A 118 23.79 4.86 15.80
N ASP A 119 24.41 6.02 15.67
CA ASP A 119 23.76 7.22 15.13
C ASP A 119 23.27 7.01 13.68
N GLU A 120 24.01 6.26 12.86
CA GLU A 120 23.65 5.98 11.46
C GLU A 120 22.43 5.06 11.39
N GLN A 121 22.38 4.01 12.21
CA GLN A 121 21.23 3.12 12.32
C GLN A 121 19.97 3.84 12.77
N ILE A 122 20.08 4.77 13.73
CA ILE A 122 18.94 5.56 14.22
C ILE A 122 18.46 6.54 13.14
N GLU A 123 19.38 7.18 12.41
CA GLU A 123 19.04 8.05 11.29
C GLU A 123 18.34 7.27 10.17
N GLU A 124 18.87 6.12 9.77
CA GLU A 124 18.26 5.22 8.78
C GLU A 124 16.87 4.74 9.19
N LEU A 125 16.69 4.36 10.46
CA LEU A 125 15.39 3.98 11.00
C LEU A 125 14.42 5.17 11.01
N THR A 126 14.88 6.36 11.41
CA THR A 126 14.07 7.60 11.40
C THR A 126 13.58 7.93 10.00
N LEU A 127 14.49 7.84 9.01
CA LEU A 127 14.21 8.01 7.60
C LEU A 127 13.17 6.99 7.09
N TYR A 128 13.30 5.72 7.48
CA TYR A 128 12.29 4.71 7.17
C TYR A 128 10.93 5.04 7.80
N LEU A 129 10.86 5.45 9.08
CA LEU A 129 9.60 5.83 9.72
C LEU A 129 8.93 7.04 9.02
N ARG A 130 9.71 8.01 8.54
CA ARG A 130 9.18 9.12 7.72
C ARG A 130 8.66 8.67 6.38
N SER A 131 9.28 7.66 5.79
CA SER A 131 8.79 7.06 4.53
C SER A 131 7.36 6.52 4.68
N LEU A 132 6.97 6.05 5.87
CA LEU A 132 5.63 5.52 6.15
C LEU A 132 4.54 6.60 6.06
N LEU A 133 4.87 7.87 6.30
CA LEU A 133 3.96 9.00 6.13
C LEU A 133 3.70 9.35 4.67
N ALA A 134 4.69 9.15 3.80
CA ALA A 134 4.46 9.28 2.37
C ALA A 134 3.42 8.27 1.87
N GLU A 135 3.13 7.21 2.65
CA GLU A 135 2.13 6.20 2.30
C GLU A 135 0.66 6.64 2.55
N THR A 136 0.38 7.73 3.27
CA THR A 136 -1.01 8.14 3.59
C THR A 136 -1.75 8.95 2.54
N TYR A 137 -1.10 9.46 1.50
CA TYR A 137 -1.81 10.22 0.44
C TYR A 137 -2.78 9.33 -0.36
N LEU A 138 -2.39 8.07 -0.60
CA LEU A 138 -3.24 6.96 -1.04
C LEU A 138 -2.42 5.66 -0.94
N THR A 139 -2.85 4.71 -0.12
CA THR A 139 -2.28 3.34 -0.15
C THR A 139 -3.16 2.44 -1.00
N LEU A 140 -2.59 1.87 -2.07
CA LEU A 140 -3.22 0.85 -2.90
C LEU A 140 -2.67 -0.53 -2.54
N ASN A 141 -3.54 -1.38 -1.98
CA ASN A 141 -3.19 -2.78 -1.73
C ASN A 141 -3.41 -3.61 -3.01
N VAL A 142 -2.31 -3.98 -3.66
CA VAL A 142 -2.33 -4.69 -4.93
C VAL A 142 -2.03 -6.18 -4.72
N CYS A 143 -2.97 -7.03 -5.09
CA CYS A 143 -2.73 -8.46 -5.20
C CYS A 143 -1.86 -8.77 -6.45
N LEU A 144 -0.80 -9.59 -6.27
CA LEU A 144 0.19 -9.99 -7.28
C LEU A 144 -0.35 -10.56 -8.60
N SER A 145 -1.61 -10.99 -8.65
CA SER A 145 -2.24 -11.57 -9.86
C SER A 145 -3.37 -10.71 -10.43
N LYS A 146 -3.59 -9.49 -9.91
CA LYS A 146 -4.72 -8.65 -10.30
C LYS A 146 -4.26 -7.26 -10.75
N SER A 147 -4.97 -6.70 -11.74
CA SER A 147 -4.94 -5.27 -12.01
C SER A 147 -5.96 -4.56 -11.13
N HIS A 148 -5.59 -3.39 -10.63
CA HIS A 148 -6.42 -2.50 -9.83
C HIS A 148 -6.70 -1.24 -10.63
N VAL A 149 -7.94 -0.76 -10.57
CA VAL A 149 -8.35 0.49 -11.21
C VAL A 149 -8.75 1.45 -10.11
N ILE A 150 -8.07 2.58 -10.06
CA ILE A 150 -8.41 3.68 -9.16
C ILE A 150 -9.23 4.69 -9.98
N ASP A 151 -10.45 4.96 -9.54
CA ASP A 151 -11.29 6.03 -10.11
C ASP A 151 -11.06 7.33 -9.35
N THR A 152 -10.55 8.35 -10.04
CA THR A 152 -10.30 9.69 -9.48
C THR A 152 -11.44 10.67 -9.75
N GLY A 153 -12.54 10.22 -10.35
CA GLY A 153 -13.56 11.10 -10.91
C GLY A 153 -14.30 11.98 -9.91
N ASN A 154 -14.41 11.55 -8.65
CA ASN A 154 -15.03 12.31 -7.56
C ASN A 154 -14.03 13.04 -6.65
N SER A 155 -12.72 12.80 -6.80
CA SER A 155 -11.69 13.47 -5.99
C SER A 155 -11.24 14.82 -6.56
N GLY A 156 -11.76 15.21 -7.74
CA GLY A 156 -11.39 16.46 -8.41
C GLY A 156 -9.98 16.46 -8.99
N LEU A 157 -9.31 15.30 -9.03
CA LEU A 157 -7.99 15.13 -9.62
C LEU A 157 -8.13 14.86 -11.12
N ASP A 158 -7.55 15.72 -11.96
CA ASP A 158 -7.38 15.45 -13.39
C ASP A 158 -5.98 14.86 -13.62
N LEU A 159 -5.90 13.55 -13.84
CA LEU A 159 -4.64 12.82 -14.06
C LEU A 159 -3.85 13.30 -15.29
N ASN A 160 -4.46 14.07 -16.19
CA ASN A 160 -3.75 14.68 -17.32
C ASN A 160 -2.85 15.84 -16.89
N GLU A 161 -3.11 16.46 -15.73
CA GLU A 161 -2.29 17.55 -15.19
C GLU A 161 -1.02 17.06 -14.49
N PHE A 162 -0.90 15.75 -14.27
CA PHE A 162 0.21 15.13 -13.56
C PHE A 162 1.10 14.29 -14.48
N ARG A 163 2.42 14.43 -14.30
CA ARG A 163 3.39 13.45 -14.78
C ARG A 163 3.46 12.30 -13.78
N ILE A 164 3.36 11.07 -14.26
CA ILE A 164 3.42 9.88 -13.42
C ILE A 164 4.81 9.29 -13.48
N LEU A 165 5.41 9.05 -12.31
CA LEU A 165 6.62 8.26 -12.15
C LEU A 165 6.34 7.03 -11.30
N VAL A 166 7.06 5.96 -11.57
CA VAL A 166 6.95 4.70 -10.83
C VAL A 166 8.34 4.35 -10.33
N ASP A 167 8.49 4.18 -9.01
CA ASP A 167 9.79 3.92 -8.40
C ASP A 167 10.37 2.57 -8.86
N ASN A 168 9.53 1.53 -8.96
CA ASN A 168 9.92 0.21 -9.43
C ASN A 168 9.05 -0.24 -10.63
N PRO A 169 9.34 0.21 -11.86
CA PRO A 169 8.56 -0.13 -13.06
C PRO A 169 8.67 -1.62 -13.45
N GLU A 170 9.65 -2.33 -12.89
CA GLU A 170 9.81 -3.79 -13.01
C GLU A 170 8.89 -4.58 -12.06
N LEU A 171 8.17 -3.90 -11.15
CA LEU A 171 7.20 -4.51 -10.22
C LEU A 171 5.75 -4.17 -10.59
N ILE A 172 5.51 -2.94 -11.07
CA ILE A 172 4.18 -2.48 -11.46
C ILE A 172 4.23 -1.66 -12.76
N SER A 173 3.13 -1.69 -13.50
CA SER A 173 2.84 -0.77 -14.60
C SER A 173 1.65 0.11 -14.22
N VAL A 174 1.69 1.37 -14.63
CA VAL A 174 0.64 2.34 -14.39
C VAL A 174 0.22 2.96 -15.72
N GLU A 175 -1.07 2.89 -16.03
CA GLU A 175 -1.68 3.45 -17.23
C GLU A 175 -2.77 4.47 -16.84
N LYS A 176 -2.81 5.59 -17.58
CA LYS A 176 -3.84 6.61 -17.45
C LYS A 176 -4.91 6.40 -18.52
N ASP A 177 -6.17 6.42 -18.13
CA ASP A 177 -7.32 6.45 -19.03
C ASP A 177 -8.33 7.49 -18.55
N GLY A 178 -8.15 8.73 -18.99
CA GLY A 178 -8.93 9.87 -18.50
C GLY A 178 -8.80 10.07 -16.99
N LYS A 179 -9.87 9.77 -16.25
CA LYS A 179 -9.96 9.84 -14.78
C LYS A 179 -9.58 8.53 -14.09
N LEU A 180 -9.25 7.49 -14.84
CA LEU A 180 -8.90 6.18 -14.30
C LEU A 180 -7.38 6.02 -14.27
N LEU A 181 -6.87 5.55 -13.13
CA LEU A 181 -5.49 5.13 -12.97
C LEU A 181 -5.47 3.60 -12.82
N LYS A 182 -4.99 2.90 -13.84
CA LYS A 182 -4.88 1.45 -13.83
C LYS A 182 -3.48 1.04 -13.39
N VAL A 183 -3.41 0.30 -12.28
CA VAL A 183 -2.17 -0.21 -11.69
C VAL A 183 -2.17 -1.74 -11.80
N ALA A 184 -1.18 -2.31 -12.47
CA ALA A 184 -1.05 -3.76 -12.62
C ALA A 184 0.34 -4.21 -12.20
N THR A 185 0.44 -5.36 -11.55
CA THR A 185 1.74 -5.97 -11.23
C THR A 185 2.39 -6.51 -12.50
N ARG A 186 3.62 -6.07 -12.78
CA ARG A 186 4.54 -6.71 -13.74
C ARG A 186 5.57 -7.45 -12.90
N VAL A 187 5.50 -8.77 -12.79
CA VAL A 187 6.54 -9.51 -12.07
C VAL A 187 6.98 -10.69 -12.93
N LYS A 188 8.28 -10.74 -13.25
CA LYS A 188 8.89 -11.91 -13.92
C LYS A 188 8.83 -13.12 -12.97
N MET A 189 8.68 -14.34 -13.49
CA MET A 189 8.51 -15.54 -12.66
C MET A 189 9.62 -15.79 -11.64
N ASP A 190 10.85 -15.41 -11.98
CA ASP A 190 11.98 -15.56 -11.07
C ASP A 190 11.89 -14.58 -9.89
N THR A 191 11.42 -13.36 -10.14
CA THR A 191 11.14 -12.35 -9.12
C THR A 191 9.94 -12.74 -8.26
N VAL A 192 8.92 -13.40 -8.83
CA VAL A 192 7.76 -13.91 -8.06
C VAL A 192 8.20 -14.83 -6.93
N LYS A 193 9.17 -15.73 -7.13
CA LYS A 193 9.68 -16.59 -6.04
C LYS A 193 10.31 -15.79 -4.89
N ALA A 194 11.03 -14.72 -5.20
CA ALA A 194 11.63 -13.83 -4.20
C ALA A 194 10.57 -12.99 -3.46
N LEU A 195 9.57 -12.46 -4.19
CA LEU A 195 8.47 -11.70 -3.62
C LEU A 195 7.53 -12.59 -2.80
N LEU A 196 7.34 -13.85 -3.21
CA LEU A 196 6.59 -14.83 -2.43
C LEU A 196 7.26 -15.07 -1.06
N LYS A 197 8.59 -15.05 -0.95
CA LYS A 197 9.24 -15.18 0.36
C LYS A 197 8.96 -13.98 1.28
N LYS A 198 8.69 -12.80 0.73
CA LYS A 198 8.30 -11.61 1.49
C LYS A 198 6.78 -11.59 1.71
N ARG A 199 6.33 -11.18 2.91
CA ARG A 199 4.88 -11.05 3.21
C ARG A 199 4.24 -9.92 2.40
N VAL A 200 4.94 -8.79 2.26
CA VAL A 200 4.52 -7.58 1.53
C VAL A 200 5.74 -6.96 0.84
N THR A 201 5.55 -6.46 -0.39
CA THR A 201 6.55 -5.70 -1.17
C THR A 201 5.99 -4.33 -1.48
N ARG A 202 6.80 -3.27 -1.33
CA ARG A 202 6.36 -1.88 -1.49
C ARG A 202 6.97 -1.22 -2.72
N THR A 203 6.23 -0.30 -3.33
CA THR A 203 6.69 0.61 -4.37
C THR A 203 5.79 1.84 -4.40
N HIS A 204 6.23 2.95 -5.00
CA HIS A 204 5.41 4.15 -5.10
C HIS A 204 5.09 4.52 -6.54
N ILE A 205 3.98 5.24 -6.69
CA ILE A 205 3.63 6.02 -7.87
C ILE A 205 3.69 7.49 -7.46
N LYS A 206 4.53 8.28 -8.11
CA LYS A 206 4.62 9.72 -7.88
C LYS A 206 3.79 10.45 -8.92
N LEU A 207 2.83 11.25 -8.47
CA LEU A 207 2.08 12.20 -9.29
C LEU A 207 2.77 13.56 -9.15
N VAL A 208 3.42 14.01 -10.20
CA VAL A 208 4.19 15.28 -10.23
C VAL A 208 3.38 16.34 -10.98
N GLU A 209 3.04 17.41 -10.28
CA GLU A 209 2.34 18.57 -10.85
C GLU A 209 3.27 19.47 -11.69
N LYS A 210 2.70 20.42 -12.42
CA LYS A 210 3.45 21.38 -13.25
C LYS A 210 4.40 22.27 -12.44
N ASP A 211 4.07 22.54 -11.18
CA ASP A 211 4.89 23.33 -10.25
C ASP A 211 5.95 22.47 -9.52
N ASN A 212 6.12 21.20 -9.94
CA ASN A 212 6.98 20.18 -9.33
C ASN A 212 6.57 19.74 -7.92
N THR A 213 5.37 20.08 -7.46
CA THR A 213 4.84 19.43 -6.26
C THR A 213 4.59 17.95 -6.54
N VAL A 214 4.89 17.10 -5.55
CA VAL A 214 4.81 15.65 -5.69
C VAL A 214 3.80 15.09 -4.70
N SER A 215 2.79 14.40 -5.22
CA SER A 215 1.89 13.54 -4.44
C SER A 215 2.31 12.08 -4.63
N ILE A 216 2.24 11.27 -3.57
CA ILE A 216 2.72 9.89 -3.58
C ILE A 216 1.53 8.94 -3.39
N ILE A 217 1.41 7.91 -4.23
CA ILE A 217 0.54 6.76 -4.00
C ILE A 217 1.46 5.60 -3.61
N SER A 218 1.33 5.12 -2.37
CA SER A 218 2.00 3.90 -1.93
C SER A 218 1.29 2.68 -2.49
N VAL A 219 2.03 1.74 -3.07
CA VAL A 219 1.51 0.50 -3.61
C VAL A 219 2.10 -0.66 -2.82
N ARG A 220 1.22 -1.34 -2.07
CA ARG A 220 1.56 -2.51 -1.26
C ARG A 220 1.18 -3.78 -1.99
N ILE A 221 2.19 -4.48 -2.50
CA ILE A 221 2.04 -5.72 -3.23
C ILE A 221 2.06 -6.89 -2.24
N HIS A 222 0.96 -7.62 -2.15
CA HIS A 222 0.81 -8.76 -1.23
C HIS A 222 0.44 -10.04 -1.98
N ARG A 223 0.64 -11.18 -1.31
CA ARG A 223 0.12 -12.48 -1.78
C ARG A 223 -1.40 -12.43 -1.78
N CYS A 224 -2.01 -12.79 -2.89
CA CYS A 224 -3.46 -12.88 -2.99
C CYS A 224 -3.94 -14.02 -2.10
N ILE A 225 -4.50 -13.68 -0.94
CA ILE A 225 -5.18 -14.65 -0.08
C ILE A 225 -6.52 -14.96 -0.76
N ARG A 226 -6.85 -16.24 -0.89
CA ARG A 226 -8.09 -16.72 -1.50
C ARG A 226 -9.25 -16.58 -0.53
#